data_AF-A0AAJ4DTC3-F1
#
_entry.id   AF-A0AAJ4DTC3-F1
#
_cell.length_a   1.000
_cell.length_b   1.000
_cell.length_c   1.000
_cell.angle_alpha   90.00
_cell.angle_beta   90.00
_cell.angle_gamma   90.00
#
_symmetry.space_group_name_H-M   'P 1'
#
loop_
_entity.id
_entity.type
_entity.pdbx_description
1 polymer ?
#
loop_
_entity_poly.entity_id
_entity_poly.type
_entity_poly.pdbx_seq_one_letter_code
_entity_poly.pdbx_strand_id
1 'polypeptide(L)'
;MQKKVMFADFANTDLVEFKYNIDPWEPLNSSIELTTHDRAGGFRKFKFMNVSNLTIEEGFDGYLGGMAIVDISCRQWSHAQIEVQNFESGPGIRFLAMSLESSTAEEFDT
;
A
#
# COMPACT_ATOMS: atom_id res chain seq x y z
N MET A 1 11.67 -8.93 -18.97
CA MET A 1 11.56 -7.62 -18.29
C MET A 1 11.05 -7.89 -16.88
N GLN A 2 11.75 -7.42 -15.85
CA GLN A 2 11.60 -7.89 -14.47
C GLN A 2 10.74 -6.92 -13.64
N LYS A 3 9.85 -7.46 -12.79
CA LYS A 3 9.12 -6.66 -11.78
C LYS A 3 10.13 -6.00 -10.85
N LYS A 4 9.91 -4.73 -10.47
CA LYS A 4 10.80 -4.00 -9.56
C LYS A 4 10.13 -3.79 -8.23
N VAL A 5 10.71 -4.33 -7.16
CA VAL A 5 10.26 -4.04 -5.79
C VAL A 5 10.62 -2.60 -5.44
N MET A 6 9.63 -1.79 -5.08
CA MET A 6 9.83 -0.40 -4.64
C MET A 6 10.03 -0.33 -3.13
N PHE A 7 9.19 -1.05 -2.39
CA PHE A 7 9.27 -1.18 -0.93
C PHE A 7 8.93 -2.62 -0.54
N ALA A 8 9.77 -3.23 0.29
CA ALA A 8 9.49 -4.54 0.90
C ALA A 8 10.05 -4.65 2.32
N ASP A 9 10.55 -3.55 2.87
CA ASP A 9 11.06 -3.48 4.24
C ASP A 9 9.95 -2.97 5.15
N PHE A 10 8.98 -3.85 5.40
CA PHE A 10 7.90 -3.64 6.37
C PHE A 10 8.05 -4.59 7.56
N ALA A 11 9.26 -5.15 7.74
CA ALA A 11 9.54 -6.03 8.86
C ALA A 11 9.39 -5.24 10.17
N ASN A 12 8.53 -5.71 11.08
CA ASN A 12 8.19 -4.99 12.30
C ASN A 12 7.55 -3.62 12.03
N THR A 13 6.72 -3.51 11.00
CA THR A 13 5.94 -2.31 10.69
C THR A 13 4.46 -2.57 10.89
N ASP A 14 3.80 -1.66 11.59
CA ASP A 14 2.36 -1.70 11.83
C ASP A 14 1.65 -0.61 11.02
N LEU A 15 0.43 -0.93 10.57
CA LEU A 15 -0.50 0.02 9.97
C LEU A 15 -1.16 0.86 11.07
N VAL A 16 -0.90 2.16 11.05
CA VAL A 16 -1.47 3.10 12.04
C VAL A 16 -2.76 3.72 11.54
N GLU A 17 -2.79 4.10 10.26
CA GLU A 17 -3.96 4.72 9.65
C GLU A 17 -4.19 4.17 8.24
N PHE A 18 -5.44 3.82 7.96
CA PHE A 18 -5.89 3.36 6.66
C PHE A 18 -7.08 4.20 6.21
N LYS A 19 -6.83 5.14 5.29
CA LYS A 19 -7.89 5.94 4.66
C LYS A 19 -8.08 5.45 3.25
N TYR A 20 -9.32 5.20 2.85
CA TYR A 20 -9.64 4.80 1.49
C TYR A 20 -10.87 5.54 0.98
N ASN A 21 -10.82 5.89 -0.30
CA ASN A 21 -11.94 6.35 -1.09
C ASN A 21 -12.01 5.44 -2.31
N ILE A 22 -12.99 4.54 -2.38
CA ILE A 22 -13.18 3.68 -3.55
C ILE A 22 -14.50 4.07 -4.18
N ASP A 23 -14.42 4.69 -5.35
CA ASP A 23 -15.57 5.16 -6.13
C ASP A 23 -15.77 4.24 -7.35
N PRO A 24 -16.82 3.41 -7.37
CA PRO A 24 -17.13 2.53 -8.50
C PRO A 24 -17.54 3.28 -9.76
N TRP A 25 -18.01 4.52 -9.64
CA TRP A 25 -18.50 5.35 -10.74
C TRP A 25 -17.40 6.24 -11.30
N GLU A 26 -16.47 6.67 -10.43
CA GLU A 26 -15.29 7.44 -10.81
C GLU A 26 -13.98 6.76 -10.34
N PRO A 27 -13.56 5.64 -10.96
CA PRO A 27 -12.36 4.91 -10.54
C PRO A 27 -11.07 5.73 -10.55
N LEU A 28 -11.01 6.78 -11.37
CA LEU A 28 -9.89 7.73 -11.43
C LEU A 28 -9.76 8.59 -10.17
N ASN A 29 -10.83 8.70 -9.36
CA ASN A 29 -10.82 9.40 -8.08
C ASN A 29 -10.63 8.45 -6.89
N SER A 30 -10.48 7.14 -7.15
CA SER A 30 -10.24 6.17 -6.10
C SER A 30 -8.82 6.31 -5.54
N SER A 31 -8.68 6.36 -4.22
CA SER A 31 -7.40 6.56 -3.54
C SER A 31 -7.31 5.76 -2.24
N ILE A 32 -6.09 5.44 -1.86
CA ILE A 32 -5.76 4.88 -0.54
C ILE A 32 -4.60 5.67 0.03
N GLU A 33 -4.70 6.04 1.31
CA GLU A 33 -3.60 6.59 2.10
C GLU A 33 -3.29 5.63 3.25
N LEU A 34 -2.02 5.23 3.37
CA LEU A 34 -1.50 4.38 4.44
C LEU A 34 -0.54 5.22 5.29
N THR A 35 -0.76 5.24 6.60
CA THR A 35 0.27 5.66 7.55
C THR A 35 0.79 4.42 8.26
N THR A 36 2.11 4.24 8.20
CA THR A 36 2.82 3.10 8.78
C THR A 36 3.77 3.59 9.87
N HIS A 37 4.00 2.76 10.87
CA HIS A 37 4.94 3.02 11.95
C HIS A 37 5.85 1.81 12.14
N ASP A 38 7.15 2.01 12.01
CA ASP A 38 8.13 0.97 12.32
C ASP A 38 8.43 0.93 13.82
N ARG A 39 8.90 -0.21 14.33
CA ARG A 39 9.29 -0.34 15.74
C ARG A 39 10.51 0.50 16.15
N ALA A 40 11.20 1.13 15.20
CA ALA A 40 12.29 2.06 15.48
C ALA A 40 11.79 3.52 15.69
N GLY A 41 10.48 3.77 15.56
CA GLY A 41 9.85 5.08 15.76
C GLY A 41 9.60 5.85 14.46
N GLY A 42 9.88 5.27 13.29
CA GLY A 42 9.73 5.92 12.01
C GLY A 42 8.31 5.86 11.48
N PHE A 43 7.75 7.02 11.12
CA PHE A 43 6.48 7.08 10.40
C PHE A 43 6.69 7.28 8.90
N ARG A 44 5.93 6.53 8.11
CA ARG A 44 5.89 6.70 6.66
C ARG A 44 4.47 6.73 6.15
N LYS A 45 4.18 7.71 5.30
CA LYS A 45 2.91 7.85 4.59
C LYS A 45 3.06 7.42 3.15
N PHE A 46 2.08 6.70 2.65
CA PHE A 46 1.94 6.31 1.26
C PHE A 46 0.59 6.77 0.75
N LYS A 47 0.57 7.37 -0.43
CA LYS A 47 -0.66 7.76 -1.13
C LYS A 47 -0.70 7.09 -2.49
N PHE A 48 -1.76 6.33 -2.71
CA PHE A 48 -2.02 5.58 -3.93
C PHE A 48 -3.20 6.18 -4.66
N MET A 49 -3.07 6.37 -5.97
CA MET A 49 -4.12 6.96 -6.82
C MET A 49 -4.61 5.96 -7.86
N ASN A 50 -5.87 6.15 -8.28
CA ASN A 50 -6.63 5.30 -9.19
C ASN A 50 -6.61 3.84 -8.72
N VAL A 51 -6.95 3.65 -7.45
CA VAL A 51 -6.91 2.34 -6.80
C VAL A 51 -7.99 1.42 -7.34
N SER A 52 -7.67 0.14 -7.51
CA SER A 52 -8.63 -0.91 -7.87
C SER A 52 -8.33 -2.22 -7.17
N ASN A 53 -9.32 -3.13 -7.16
CA ASN A 53 -9.21 -4.48 -6.61
C ASN A 53 -8.77 -4.51 -5.14
N LEU A 54 -9.22 -3.55 -4.33
CA LEU A 54 -8.96 -3.55 -2.89
C LEU A 54 -9.54 -4.81 -2.26
N THR A 55 -8.67 -5.58 -1.62
CA THR A 55 -9.00 -6.73 -0.80
C THR A 55 -8.32 -6.56 0.55
N ILE A 56 -9.11 -6.63 1.63
CA ILE A 56 -8.61 -6.77 2.99
C ILE A 56 -8.98 -8.18 3.42
N GLU A 57 -7.97 -9.01 3.68
CA GLU A 57 -8.19 -10.42 3.99
C GLU A 57 -8.74 -10.57 5.42
N GLU A 58 -9.64 -11.54 5.60
CA GLU A 58 -10.26 -11.81 6.90
C GLU A 58 -9.18 -12.17 7.94
N GLY A 59 -9.24 -11.52 9.11
CA GLY A 59 -8.25 -11.71 10.17
C GLY A 59 -7.01 -10.83 10.06
N PHE A 60 -6.95 -9.89 9.11
CA PHE A 60 -5.89 -8.88 9.08
C PHE A 60 -5.91 -8.00 10.34
N ASP A 61 -4.78 -7.95 11.04
CA ASP A 61 -4.63 -7.32 12.36
C ASP A 61 -3.88 -5.97 12.30
N GLY A 62 -3.47 -5.53 11.11
CA GLY A 62 -2.70 -4.30 10.92
C GLY A 62 -1.18 -4.53 10.81
N TYR A 63 -0.68 -5.74 11.06
CA TYR A 63 0.74 -6.04 10.89
C TYR A 63 1.12 -6.09 9.41
N LEU A 64 2.14 -5.32 9.00
CA LEU A 64 2.56 -5.21 7.60
C LEU A 64 3.82 -6.01 7.29
N GLY A 65 4.33 -6.81 8.23
CA GLY A 65 5.43 -7.73 7.96
C GLY A 65 5.03 -8.72 6.87
N GLY A 66 5.66 -8.62 5.72
CA GLY A 66 5.27 -9.37 4.51
C GLY A 66 4.64 -8.52 3.41
N MET A 67 4.27 -7.27 3.68
CA MET A 67 3.79 -6.38 2.63
C MET A 67 4.91 -6.00 1.67
N ALA A 68 4.58 -5.92 0.38
CA ALA A 68 5.44 -5.39 -0.65
C ALA A 68 4.67 -4.46 -1.58
N ILE A 69 5.32 -3.37 -1.98
CA ILE A 69 4.88 -2.43 -3.00
C ILE A 69 5.77 -2.64 -4.23
N VAL A 70 5.17 -3.04 -5.34
CA VAL A 70 5.89 -3.51 -6.53
C VAL A 70 5.47 -2.70 -7.75
N ASP A 71 6.46 -2.21 -8.51
CA ASP A 71 6.25 -1.68 -9.85
C ASP A 71 6.02 -2.84 -10.82
N ILE A 72 4.83 -2.84 -11.41
CA ILE A 72 4.32 -3.81 -12.38
C ILE A 72 4.05 -3.17 -13.74
N SER A 73 4.55 -1.95 -14.01
CA SER A 73 4.40 -1.24 -15.29
C SER A 73 4.86 -2.09 -16.50
N CYS A 74 5.80 -3.01 -16.29
CA CYS A 74 6.24 -3.97 -17.30
C CYS A 74 5.13 -4.92 -17.80
N ARG A 75 4.00 -5.05 -17.08
CA ARG A 75 2.83 -5.83 -17.50
C ARG A 75 1.96 -5.11 -18.53
N GLN A 76 2.21 -3.80 -18.76
CA GLN A 76 1.47 -2.96 -19.72
C GLN A 76 -0.05 -2.95 -19.48
N TRP A 77 -0.48 -2.98 -18.22
CA TRP A 77 -1.90 -2.86 -17.87
C TRP A 77 -2.32 -1.39 -17.93
N SER A 78 -3.41 -1.11 -18.64
CA SER A 78 -3.88 0.26 -18.90
C SER A 78 -4.21 1.08 -17.65
N HIS A 79 -4.50 0.41 -16.53
CA HIS A 79 -5.02 1.05 -15.31
C HIS A 79 -4.30 0.59 -14.02
N ALA A 80 -3.11 0.00 -14.14
CA ALA A 80 -2.34 -0.44 -12.99
C ALA A 80 -0.85 -0.48 -13.29
N GLN A 81 -0.07 0.25 -12.50
CA GLN A 81 1.39 0.23 -12.55
C GLN A 81 2.02 -0.20 -11.23
N ILE A 82 1.25 -0.15 -10.14
CA ILE A 82 1.68 -0.53 -8.79
C ILE A 82 0.80 -1.68 -8.29
N GLU A 83 1.42 -2.67 -7.68
CA GLU A 83 0.78 -3.78 -6.98
C GLU A 83 1.21 -3.75 -5.52
N VAL A 84 0.23 -3.66 -4.61
CA VAL A 84 0.43 -3.88 -3.19
C VAL A 84 -0.06 -5.28 -2.86
N GLN A 85 0.81 -6.08 -2.26
CA GLN A 85 0.53 -7.47 -1.95
C GLN A 85 1.25 -7.92 -0.69
N ASN A 86 0.72 -8.95 -0.04
CA ASN A 86 1.43 -9.70 0.99
C ASN A 86 2.17 -10.87 0.34
N PHE A 87 3.44 -11.09 0.68
CA PHE A 87 4.18 -12.29 0.25
C PHE A 87 4.27 -13.38 1.33
N GLU A 88 3.92 -13.04 2.57
CA GLU A 88 3.82 -14.00 3.67
C GLU A 88 2.44 -14.69 3.67
N SER A 89 2.34 -15.86 4.31
CA SER A 89 1.14 -16.71 4.32
C SER A 89 0.02 -16.23 5.26
N GLY A 90 0.07 -14.98 5.71
CA GLY A 90 -0.91 -14.39 6.64
C GLY A 90 -1.91 -13.45 5.96
N PRO A 91 -3.04 -13.16 6.61
CA PRO A 91 -3.98 -12.15 6.13
C PRO A 91 -3.28 -10.81 5.91
N GLY A 92 -3.58 -10.13 4.81
CA GLY A 92 -3.01 -8.83 4.48
C GLY A 92 -3.96 -7.91 3.71
N ILE A 93 -3.39 -6.81 3.22
CA ILE A 93 -4.05 -5.88 2.31
C ILE A 93 -3.45 -6.04 0.91
N ARG A 94 -4.31 -6.07 -0.10
CA ARG A 94 -3.93 -6.21 -1.51
C ARG A 94 -4.72 -5.25 -2.37
N PHE A 95 -4.06 -4.58 -3.31
CA PHE A 95 -4.71 -3.72 -4.30
C PHE A 95 -3.76 -3.36 -5.45
N LEU A 96 -4.33 -2.79 -6.50
CA LEU A 96 -3.61 -2.18 -7.61
C LEU A 96 -3.76 -0.66 -7.56
N ALA A 97 -2.76 0.06 -8.05
CA ALA A 97 -2.81 1.51 -8.20
C ALA A 97 -2.09 1.96 -9.49
N MET A 98 -2.44 3.15 -9.98
CA MET A 98 -1.78 3.75 -11.12
C MET A 98 -0.51 4.49 -10.72
N SER A 99 -0.50 5.11 -9.54
CA SER A 99 0.67 5.83 -9.03
C SER A 99 0.79 5.72 -7.52
N LEU A 100 1.99 6.03 -7.04
CA LEU A 100 2.35 6.04 -5.64
C LEU A 100 3.15 7.32 -5.34
N GLU A 101 2.81 7.97 -4.24
CA GLU A 101 3.62 8.98 -3.58
C GLU A 101 3.95 8.51 -2.16
N SER A 102 5.16 8.80 -1.68
CA SER A 102 5.56 8.43 -0.32
C SER A 102 6.31 9.58 0.37
N SER A 103 6.06 9.77 1.65
CA SER A 103 6.78 10.73 2.49
C SER A 103 7.09 10.16 3.86
N THR A 104 8.18 10.61 4.47
CA THR A 104 8.40 10.43 5.91
C THR A 104 7.52 11.40 6.66
N ALA A 105 6.79 10.92 7.68
CA ALA A 105 6.10 11.81 8.60
C ALA A 105 6.99 12.03 9.81
N GLU A 106 7.22 13.29 10.17
CA GLU A 106 7.73 13.63 11.50
C GLU A 106 6.59 13.40 12.50
N GLU A 107 6.94 12.87 13.66
CA GLU A 107 6.04 12.55 14.77
C GLU A 107 4.96 13.62 14.93
N PHE A 108 3.69 13.22 14.96
CA PHE A 108 2.62 14.17 15.27
C PHE A 108 2.76 14.58 16.73
N ASP A 109 3.17 15.83 16.98
CA ASP A 109 3.00 16.49 18.28
C ASP A 109 1.50 16.46 18.63
N THR A 110 1.13 15.59 19.58
CA THR A 110 -0.16 15.62 20.30
C THR A 110 -0.07 16.52 21.51
#